data_AF-A0A497CZ63-F1
#
_entry.id   AF-A0A497CZ63-F1
#
_cell.length_a   1.000
_cell.length_b   1.000
_cell.length_c   1.000
_cell.angle_alpha   90.00
_cell.angle_beta   90.00
_cell.angle_gamma   90.00
#
_symmetry.space_group_name_H-M   'P 1'
#
loop_
_entity.id
_entity.type
_entity.pdbx_description
1 polymer ?
#
loop_
_entity_poly.entity_id
_entity_poly.type
_entity_poly.pdbx_seq_one_letter_code
_entity_poly.pdbx_strand_id
1 'polypeptide(L)'
;MVKNNQSFSIKLEADSIRRIEQIVDLVCDQLFINDTYYGSILTALTELFEIMLIRQKSETFKIEYNTDYQKLTFRIYPVDHKIASNFEDEFSIDMLLDEEPQTSIFLIKSLVDSLHVEDKEIIQLSFDISALHNKIYEQRATQLKDYFKVKEDSKVNENNDQL
;
A
#
# COMPACT_ATOMS: atom_id res chain seq x y z
N MET A 1 13.08 -1.30 13.71
CA MET A 1 12.17 -2.45 13.55
C MET A 1 11.00 -1.97 12.72
N VAL A 2 10.82 -2.50 11.51
CA VAL A 2 9.71 -2.11 10.62
C VAL A 2 8.40 -2.49 11.31
N LYS A 3 7.45 -1.56 11.38
CA LYS A 3 6.14 -1.86 11.98
C LYS A 3 5.28 -2.49 10.89
N ASN A 4 4.95 -3.76 11.07
CA ASN A 4 4.14 -4.50 10.08
C ASN A 4 2.64 -4.26 10.28
N ASN A 5 2.27 -3.41 11.24
CA ASN A 5 0.92 -2.96 11.48
C ASN A 5 0.95 -1.53 12.05
N GLN A 6 0.25 -0.61 11.40
CA GLN A 6 -0.03 0.72 11.94
C GLN A 6 -1.46 1.15 11.62
N SER A 7 -2.00 2.04 12.46
CA SER A 7 -3.33 2.62 12.35
C SER A 7 -3.23 4.14 12.38
N PHE A 8 -3.93 4.81 11.47
CA PHE A 8 -3.95 6.26 11.32
C PHE A 8 -5.39 6.74 11.36
N SER A 9 -5.72 7.66 12.28
CA SER A 9 -7.02 8.34 12.30
C SER A 9 -6.92 9.64 11.50
N ILE A 10 -7.88 9.87 10.62
CA ILE A 10 -7.84 10.94 9.61
C ILE A 10 -9.20 11.65 9.61
N LYS A 11 -9.18 12.97 9.44
CA LYS A 11 -10.39 13.75 9.20
C LYS A 11 -10.80 13.63 7.74
N LEU A 12 -12.09 13.55 7.49
CA LEU A 12 -12.64 13.52 6.14
C LEU A 12 -12.89 14.95 5.67
N GLU A 13 -11.84 15.59 5.18
CA GLU A 13 -11.85 16.95 4.63
C GLU A 13 -10.84 17.05 3.48
N ALA A 14 -11.09 17.86 2.45
CA ALA A 14 -10.30 17.88 1.22
C ALA A 14 -8.77 18.02 1.47
N ASP A 15 -8.39 18.84 2.45
CA ASP A 15 -6.97 19.05 2.81
C ASP A 15 -6.26 17.80 3.37
N SER A 16 -7.03 16.79 3.79
CA SER A 16 -6.50 15.51 4.27
C SER A 16 -6.01 14.59 3.15
N ILE A 17 -6.18 14.94 1.86
CA ILE A 17 -5.58 14.19 0.75
C ILE A 17 -4.06 14.08 0.91
N ARG A 18 -3.40 15.16 1.35
CA ARG A 18 -1.95 15.17 1.64
C ARG A 18 -1.58 14.20 2.74
N ARG A 19 -2.51 13.94 3.67
CA ARG A 19 -2.29 12.97 4.73
C ARG A 19 -2.33 11.55 4.20
N ILE A 20 -3.18 11.28 3.20
CA ILE A 20 -3.20 10.00 2.48
C ILE A 20 -1.86 9.76 1.78
N GLU A 21 -1.40 10.75 1.00
CA GLU A 21 -0.10 10.70 0.31
C GLU A 21 1.04 10.37 1.28
N GLN A 22 1.13 11.10 2.40
CA GLN A 22 2.15 10.86 3.43
C GLN A 22 2.08 9.46 4.06
N ILE A 23 0.87 8.89 4.22
CA ILE A 23 0.73 7.52 4.73
C ILE A 23 1.26 6.53 3.70
N VAL A 24 0.96 6.73 2.42
CA VAL A 24 1.46 5.88 1.33
C VAL A 24 2.97 5.98 1.22
N ASP A 25 3.54 7.19 1.21
CA ASP A 25 4.99 7.41 1.22
C ASP A 25 5.65 6.65 2.37
N LEU A 26 5.11 6.82 3.58
CA LEU A 26 5.64 6.17 4.78
C LEU A 26 5.59 4.64 4.71
N VAL A 27 4.49 4.07 4.22
CA VAL A 27 4.35 2.61 4.07
C VAL A 27 5.29 2.08 3.00
N CYS A 28 5.34 2.73 1.85
CA CYS A 28 6.17 2.33 0.72
C CYS A 28 7.66 2.43 1.04
N ASP A 29 8.11 3.51 1.69
CA ASP A 29 9.48 3.69 2.14
C ASP A 29 9.88 2.61 3.15
N GLN A 30 9.03 2.33 4.13
CA GLN A 30 9.30 1.32 5.16
C GLN A 30 9.43 -0.10 4.59
N LEU A 31 8.66 -0.39 3.53
CA LEU A 31 8.61 -1.70 2.89
C LEU A 31 9.53 -1.79 1.66
N PHE A 32 10.22 -0.71 1.31
CA PHE A 32 11.04 -0.57 0.09
C PHE A 32 10.26 -0.90 -1.19
N ILE A 33 8.98 -0.53 -1.22
CA ILE A 33 8.07 -0.77 -2.34
C ILE A 33 8.53 0.07 -3.55
N ASN A 34 8.47 -0.52 -4.75
CA ASN A 34 8.89 0.13 -5.98
C ASN A 34 7.81 1.07 -6.56
N ASP A 35 8.21 1.91 -7.52
CA ASP A 35 7.37 2.95 -8.14
C ASP A 35 6.04 2.43 -8.73
N THR A 36 6.01 1.19 -9.25
CA THR A 36 4.80 0.62 -9.87
C THR A 36 3.73 0.34 -8.82
N TYR A 37 4.09 -0.33 -7.72
CA TYR A 37 3.16 -0.59 -6.62
C TYR A 37 2.79 0.69 -5.89
N TYR A 38 3.75 1.62 -5.74
CA TYR A 38 3.50 2.94 -5.18
C TYR A 38 2.36 3.65 -5.91
N GLY A 39 2.42 3.72 -7.24
CA GLY A 39 1.38 4.34 -8.06
C GLY A 39 0.00 3.69 -7.84
N SER A 40 -0.07 2.36 -7.90
CA SER A 40 -1.33 1.64 -7.68
C SER A 40 -1.92 1.87 -6.29
N ILE A 41 -1.08 1.83 -5.24
CA ILE A 41 -1.52 2.05 -3.85
C ILE A 41 -2.01 3.47 -3.67
N LEU A 42 -1.23 4.46 -4.14
CA LEU A 42 -1.57 5.87 -4.02
C LEU A 42 -2.90 6.15 -4.70
N THR A 43 -3.02 5.80 -5.98
CA THR A 43 -4.24 6.04 -6.75
C THR A 43 -5.45 5.35 -6.13
N ALA A 44 -5.33 4.08 -5.72
CA ALA A 44 -6.47 3.38 -5.12
C ALA A 44 -6.95 4.03 -3.82
N LEU A 45 -6.03 4.47 -2.96
CA LEU A 45 -6.38 5.11 -1.69
C LEU A 45 -6.92 6.54 -1.88
N THR A 46 -6.38 7.31 -2.83
CA THR A 46 -6.88 8.67 -3.12
C THR A 46 -8.26 8.63 -3.77
N GLU A 47 -8.51 7.70 -4.71
CA GLU A 47 -9.84 7.53 -5.32
C GLU A 47 -10.89 7.12 -4.28
N LEU A 48 -10.53 6.20 -3.37
CA LEU A 48 -11.44 5.80 -2.30
C LEU A 48 -11.74 6.98 -1.36
N PHE A 49 -10.71 7.77 -1.04
CA PHE A 49 -10.87 8.97 -0.23
C PHE A 49 -11.81 9.99 -0.89
N GLU A 50 -11.69 10.24 -2.19
CA GLU A 50 -12.59 11.16 -2.91
C GLU A 50 -14.04 10.68 -2.91
N ILE A 51 -14.28 9.37 -3.11
CA ILE A 51 -15.62 8.78 -2.99
C ILE A 51 -16.19 9.02 -1.59
N MET A 52 -15.37 8.79 -0.56
CA MET A 52 -15.76 9.03 0.83
C MET A 52 -16.05 10.50 1.06
N LEU A 53 -15.19 11.42 0.61
CA LEU A 53 -15.35 12.86 0.79
C LEU A 53 -16.71 13.37 0.27
N ILE A 54 -17.18 12.81 -0.85
CA ILE A 54 -18.46 13.19 -1.46
C ILE A 54 -19.66 12.55 -0.76
N ARG A 55 -19.56 11.27 -0.35
CA ARG A 55 -20.71 10.43 -0.02
C ARG A 55 -20.84 10.04 1.46
N GLN A 56 -19.76 10.14 2.23
CA GLN A 56 -19.72 9.70 3.62
C GLN A 56 -20.18 10.81 4.58
N LYS A 57 -20.93 10.40 5.61
CA LYS A 57 -21.42 11.32 6.64
C LYS A 57 -20.47 11.51 7.82
N SER A 58 -19.62 10.51 8.10
CA SER A 58 -18.67 10.58 9.20
C SER A 58 -17.56 11.58 8.88
N GLU A 59 -17.27 12.47 9.84
CA GLU A 59 -16.19 13.45 9.74
C GLU A 59 -14.78 12.85 9.88
N THR A 60 -14.69 11.57 10.27
CA THR A 60 -13.41 10.89 10.45
C THR A 60 -13.47 9.45 9.99
N PHE A 61 -12.30 8.91 9.65
CA PHE A 61 -12.09 7.51 9.33
C PHE A 61 -10.68 7.09 9.76
N LYS A 62 -10.40 5.80 9.65
CA LYS A 62 -9.12 5.19 9.94
C LYS A 62 -8.60 4.46 8.71
N ILE A 63 -7.28 4.50 8.56
CA ILE A 63 -6.54 3.61 7.68
C ILE A 63 -5.65 2.76 8.56
N GLU A 64 -5.85 1.45 8.50
CA GLU A 64 -4.91 0.48 9.02
C GLU A 64 -4.19 -0.18 7.87
N TYR A 65 -2.89 -0.44 8.02
CA TYR A 65 -2.20 -1.35 7.11
C TYR A 65 -1.60 -2.50 7.86
N ASN A 66 -1.55 -3.65 7.21
CA ASN A 66 -0.83 -4.83 7.66
C ASN A 66 -0.07 -5.47 6.50
N THR A 67 1.08 -6.07 6.79
CA THR A 67 1.82 -6.85 5.80
C THR A 67 2.56 -8.02 6.42
N ASP A 68 2.62 -9.12 5.67
CA ASP A 68 3.51 -10.26 5.90
C ASP A 68 4.72 -10.26 4.93
N TYR A 69 4.96 -9.12 4.25
CA TYR A 69 5.93 -8.90 3.18
C TYR A 69 5.67 -9.64 1.86
N GLN A 70 4.61 -10.44 1.76
CA GLN A 70 4.11 -10.97 0.49
C GLN A 70 2.86 -10.21 0.06
N LYS A 71 2.02 -9.85 1.02
CA LYS A 71 0.79 -9.10 0.82
C LYS A 71 0.83 -7.84 1.67
N LEU A 72 0.44 -6.72 1.08
CA LEU A 72 0.15 -5.48 1.79
C LEU A 72 -1.35 -5.25 1.75
N THR A 73 -1.97 -5.11 2.91
CA THR A 73 -3.41 -4.94 3.05
C THR A 73 -3.69 -3.65 3.80
N PHE A 74 -4.54 -2.79 3.21
CA PHE A 74 -5.11 -1.63 3.85
C PHE A 74 -6.56 -1.91 4.24
N ARG A 75 -6.95 -1.55 5.46
CA ARG A 75 -8.33 -1.56 5.95
C ARG A 75 -8.77 -0.12 6.23
N ILE A 76 -9.84 0.31 5.59
CA ILE A 76 -10.37 1.67 5.67
C ILE A 76 -11.75 1.61 6.32
N TYR A 77 -11.92 2.31 7.45
CA TYR A 77 -13.16 2.24 8.23
C TYR A 77 -13.33 3.40 9.25
N PRO A 78 -14.57 3.77 9.64
CA PRO A 78 -15.80 3.31 9.03
C PRO A 78 -15.99 3.94 7.65
N VAL A 79 -16.63 3.17 6.78
CA VAL A 79 -17.11 3.59 5.45
C VAL A 79 -18.63 3.53 5.46
N ASP A 80 -19.30 4.49 4.80
CA ASP A 80 -20.76 4.45 4.68
C ASP A 80 -21.22 3.19 3.93
N HIS A 81 -22.27 2.51 4.44
CA HIS A 81 -22.78 1.27 3.86
C HIS A 81 -23.09 1.35 2.36
N LYS A 82 -23.52 2.52 1.85
CA LYS A 82 -23.80 2.71 0.41
C LYS A 82 -22.53 2.73 -0.42
N ILE A 83 -21.44 3.24 0.14
CA ILE A 83 -20.14 3.20 -0.54
C ILE A 83 -19.68 1.75 -0.57
N ALA A 84 -19.70 1.08 0.59
CA ALA A 84 -19.30 -0.32 0.73
C ALA A 84 -20.08 -1.26 -0.22
N SER A 85 -21.41 -1.10 -0.33
CA SER A 85 -22.23 -1.92 -1.24
C SER A 85 -21.83 -1.78 -2.71
N ASN A 86 -21.46 -0.58 -3.17
CA ASN A 86 -21.05 -0.38 -4.56
C ASN A 86 -19.76 -1.15 -4.90
N PHE A 87 -18.93 -1.47 -3.90
CA PHE A 87 -17.75 -2.30 -4.09
C PHE A 87 -18.08 -3.80 -4.15
N GLU A 88 -19.19 -4.24 -3.55
CA GLU A 88 -19.68 -5.62 -3.60
C GLU A 88 -20.39 -5.93 -4.93
N ASP A 89 -20.99 -4.94 -5.57
CA ASP A 89 -21.76 -5.12 -6.80
C ASP A 89 -20.88 -5.62 -7.98
N GLU A 90 -21.44 -6.55 -8.77
CA GLU A 90 -20.83 -7.02 -10.01
C GLU A 90 -20.79 -5.88 -11.03
N PHE A 91 -19.58 -5.56 -11.48
CA PHE A 91 -19.34 -4.44 -12.38
C PHE A 91 -19.59 -4.84 -13.83
N SER A 92 -20.33 -4.03 -14.59
CA SER A 92 -20.33 -4.10 -16.05
C SER A 92 -19.81 -2.79 -16.65
N ILE A 93 -19.04 -2.91 -17.75
CA ILE A 93 -18.44 -1.77 -18.46
C ILE A 93 -19.53 -0.79 -18.94
N ASP A 94 -20.74 -1.28 -19.20
CA ASP A 94 -21.88 -0.49 -19.64
C ASP A 94 -22.37 0.52 -18.57
N MET A 95 -22.02 0.33 -17.29
CA MET A 95 -22.37 1.23 -16.18
C MET A 95 -21.45 2.46 -16.06
N LEU A 96 -20.34 2.50 -16.82
CA LEU A 96 -19.34 3.59 -16.74
C LEU A 96 -19.79 4.90 -17.43
N LEU A 97 -20.91 4.88 -18.15
CA LEU A 97 -21.29 5.98 -19.04
C LEU A 97 -21.95 7.18 -18.33
N ASP A 98 -22.44 7.05 -17.09
CA ASP A 98 -23.29 8.09 -16.48
C ASP A 98 -23.02 8.44 -14.99
N GLU A 99 -22.11 7.78 -14.27
CA GLU A 99 -21.84 8.11 -12.85
C GLU A 99 -20.34 8.12 -12.49
N GLU A 100 -19.78 9.30 -12.19
CA GLU A 100 -18.36 9.47 -11.77
C GLU A 100 -17.84 8.48 -10.70
N PRO A 101 -18.59 8.17 -9.62
CA PRO A 101 -18.08 7.22 -8.62
C PRO A 101 -17.97 5.78 -9.14
N GLN A 102 -18.67 5.41 -10.22
CA GLN A 102 -18.50 4.08 -10.83
C GLN A 102 -17.13 3.99 -11.51
N THR A 103 -16.68 5.06 -12.19
CA THR A 103 -15.35 5.11 -12.79
C THR A 103 -14.24 4.97 -11.74
N SER A 104 -14.35 5.67 -10.61
CA SER A 104 -13.39 5.56 -9.50
C SER A 104 -13.38 4.15 -8.88
N ILE A 105 -14.55 3.53 -8.67
CA ILE A 105 -14.63 2.15 -8.15
C ILE A 105 -13.99 1.16 -9.13
N PHE A 106 -14.26 1.32 -10.43
CA PHE A 106 -13.64 0.49 -11.47
C PHE A 106 -12.12 0.63 -11.48
N LEU A 107 -11.61 1.87 -11.37
CA LEU A 107 -10.19 2.14 -11.31
C LEU A 107 -9.55 1.46 -10.09
N ILE A 108 -10.15 1.60 -8.91
CA ILE A 108 -9.67 0.92 -7.70
C ILE A 108 -9.65 -0.61 -7.91
N LYS A 109 -10.74 -1.21 -8.38
CA LYS A 109 -10.84 -2.66 -8.64
C LYS A 109 -9.79 -3.15 -9.66
N SER A 110 -9.36 -2.29 -10.59
CA SER A 110 -8.35 -2.62 -11.61
C SER A 110 -6.90 -2.51 -11.11
N LEU A 111 -6.67 -1.77 -10.01
CA LEU A 111 -5.34 -1.52 -9.45
C LEU A 111 -4.96 -2.45 -8.29
N VAL A 112 -5.96 -3.02 -7.62
CA VAL A 112 -5.77 -3.89 -6.46
C VAL A 112 -5.80 -5.36 -6.87
N ASP A 113 -5.00 -6.20 -6.23
CA ASP A 113 -4.99 -7.64 -6.48
C ASP A 113 -6.19 -8.34 -5.83
N SER A 114 -6.65 -7.83 -4.68
CA SER A 114 -7.90 -8.28 -4.07
C SER A 114 -8.59 -7.17 -3.30
N LEU A 115 -9.91 -7.09 -3.45
CA LEU A 115 -10.79 -6.20 -2.70
C LEU A 115 -11.80 -7.03 -1.91
N HIS A 116 -12.03 -6.66 -0.65
CA HIS A 116 -13.05 -7.28 0.19
C HIS A 116 -13.79 -6.21 1.01
N VAL A 117 -15.08 -6.40 1.21
CA VAL A 117 -15.90 -5.58 2.10
C VAL A 117 -16.25 -6.42 3.33
N GLU A 118 -15.84 -5.95 4.50
CA GLU A 118 -16.08 -6.60 5.79
C GLU A 118 -17.12 -5.78 6.57
N ASP A 119 -18.12 -6.48 7.12
CA ASP A 119 -19.20 -5.90 7.94
C ASP A 119 -19.96 -4.70 7.31
N LYS A 120 -19.85 -4.50 5.99
CA LYS A 120 -20.42 -3.37 5.24
C LYS A 120 -19.93 -1.98 5.68
N GLU A 121 -18.88 -1.92 6.50
CA GLU A 121 -18.30 -0.66 7.01
C GLU A 121 -16.78 -0.61 6.83
N ILE A 122 -16.17 -1.70 6.38
CA ILE A 122 -14.73 -1.82 6.21
C ILE A 122 -14.45 -2.18 4.76
N ILE A 123 -13.69 -1.33 4.07
CA ILE A 123 -13.14 -1.66 2.76
C ILE A 123 -11.70 -2.13 2.94
N GLN A 124 -11.41 -3.33 2.45
CA GLN A 124 -10.09 -3.93 2.47
C GLN A 124 -9.51 -3.98 1.07
N LEU A 125 -8.40 -3.28 0.86
CA LEU A 125 -7.62 -3.27 -0.38
C LEU A 125 -6.34 -4.05 -0.15
N SER A 126 -5.99 -4.97 -1.05
CA SER A 126 -4.72 -5.70 -0.93
C SER A 126 -3.93 -5.77 -2.22
N PHE A 127 -2.61 -5.77 -2.05
CA PHE A 127 -1.59 -5.77 -3.08
C PHE A 127 -0.61 -6.91 -2.82
N ASP A 128 -0.33 -7.74 -3.84
CA ASP A 128 0.69 -8.76 -3.83
C ASP A 128 2.05 -8.12 -4.14
N ILE A 129 2.85 -7.97 -3.09
CA ILE A 129 4.19 -7.41 -3.11
C ILE A 129 5.27 -8.51 -3.02
N SER A 130 4.93 -9.78 -3.23
CA SER A 130 5.88 -10.91 -3.10
C SER A 130 7.09 -10.80 -4.05
N ALA A 131 6.88 -10.28 -5.25
CA ALA A 131 7.95 -10.03 -6.22
C ALA A 131 9.02 -9.05 -5.69
N LEU A 132 8.60 -8.10 -4.85
CA LEU A 132 9.48 -7.16 -4.18
C LEU A 132 10.36 -7.85 -3.12
N HIS A 133 9.76 -8.73 -2.32
CA HIS A 133 10.44 -9.45 -1.25
C HIS A 133 11.63 -10.25 -1.78
N ASN A 134 11.46 -10.94 -2.90
CA ASN A 134 12.53 -11.72 -3.52
C ASN A 134 13.71 -10.83 -3.96
N LYS A 135 13.42 -9.71 -4.64
CA LYS A 135 14.44 -8.77 -5.12
C LYS A 135 15.21 -8.11 -3.96
N ILE A 136 14.51 -7.71 -2.90
CA ILE A 136 15.14 -7.11 -1.70
C ILE A 136 16.02 -8.13 -0.98
N TYR A 137 15.56 -9.39 -0.85
CA TYR A 137 16.36 -10.45 -0.25
C TYR A 137 17.64 -10.73 -1.04
N GLU A 138 17.55 -10.80 -2.37
CA GLU A 138 18.71 -10.99 -3.24
C GLU A 138 19.70 -9.82 -3.12
N GLN A 139 19.21 -8.57 -3.11
CA GLN A 139 20.04 -7.40 -2.92
C GLN A 139 20.76 -7.41 -1.57
N ARG A 140 20.05 -7.72 -0.47
CA ARG A 140 20.65 -7.82 0.88
C ARG A 140 21.67 -8.96 0.96
N ALA A 141 21.36 -10.11 0.39
CA ALA A 141 22.28 -11.24 0.33
C ALA A 141 23.56 -10.89 -0.45
N THR A 142 23.44 -10.13 -1.54
CA THR A 142 24.57 -9.66 -2.33
C THR A 142 25.43 -8.66 -1.54
N GLN A 143 24.81 -7.65 -0.93
CA GLN A 143 25.51 -6.66 -0.09
C GLN A 143 26.25 -7.30 1.10
N LEU A 144 25.64 -8.32 1.73
CA LEU A 144 26.27 -9.10 2.79
C LEU A 144 27.49 -9.87 2.27
N LYS A 145 27.37 -10.55 1.12
CA LYS A 145 28.49 -11.26 0.49
C LYS A 145 29.64 -10.30 0.16
N ASP A 146 29.34 -9.14 -0.42
CA ASP A 146 30.35 -8.14 -0.77
C ASP A 146 31.07 -7.61 0.47
N TYR A 147 30.34 -7.32 1.55
CA TYR A 147 30.93 -6.91 2.83
C TYR A 147 31.91 -7.96 3.38
N PHE A 148 31.55 -9.25 3.36
CA PHE A 148 32.44 -10.31 3.84
C PHE A 148 33.65 -10.52 2.93
N LYS A 149 33.48 -10.38 1.61
CA LYS A 149 34.55 -10.53 0.63
C LYS A 149 35.63 -9.44 0.81
N VAL A 150 35.20 -8.18 0.98
CA VAL A 150 36.11 -7.06 1.30
C VAL A 150 36.86 -7.31 2.62
N LYS A 151 36.22 -7.96 3.60
CA LYS A 151 36.81 -8.26 4.90
C LYS A 151 37.84 -9.41 4.85
N GLU A 152 37.66 -10.35 3.92
CA GLU A 152 38.65 -11.41 3.64
C GLU A 152 39.86 -10.84 2.88
N ASP A 153 39.63 -10.01 1.85
CA ASP A 153 40.72 -9.38 1.09
C ASP A 153 41.56 -8.42 1.95
N SER A 154 40.95 -7.75 2.94
CA SER A 154 41.66 -6.87 3.88
C SER A 154 42.55 -7.64 4.86
N LYS A 155 42.18 -8.86 5.25
CA LYS A 155 42.99 -9.71 6.15
C LYS A 155 44.19 -10.38 5.45
N VAL A 156 44.12 -10.56 4.13
CA VAL A 156 45.22 -11.13 3.35
C VAL A 156 46.34 -10.10 3.14
N ASN A 157 46.02 -8.81 3.06
CA ASN A 157 47.03 -7.75 2.90
C ASN A 157 47.75 -7.37 4.21
N GLU A 158 47.13 -7.48 5.38
CA GLU A 158 47.82 -7.18 6.65
C GLU A 158 48.89 -8.22 7.04
N ASN A 159 48.83 -9.44 6.47
CA ASN A 159 49.79 -10.51 6.78
C ASN A 159 51.02 -10.55 5.85
N ASN A 160 51.07 -9.72 4.80
CA ASN A 160 52.16 -9.73 3.82
C ASN A 160 53.19 -8.61 4.01
N ASP A 161 52.99 -7.69 4.96
CA ASP A 161 53.92 -6.58 5.26
C ASP A 161 54.85 -6.85 6.46
N GLN A 162 55.00 -8.11 6.89
CA GLN A 162 56.01 -8.53 7.87
C GLN A 162 56.93 -9.62 7.33
N LEU A 163 57.77 -9.27 6.34
CA LEU A 163 58.94 -10.05 5.94
C LEU A 163 60.14 -9.15 5.65
#